data_AF-A0A950UZ96-F1
#
_entry.id   AF-A0A950UZ96-F1
#
_cell.length_a   1.000
_cell.length_b   1.000
_cell.length_c   1.000
_cell.angle_alpha   90.00
_cell.angle_beta   90.00
_cell.angle_gamma   90.00
#
_symmetry.space_group_name_H-M   'P 1'
#
loop_
_entity.id
_entity.type
_entity.pdbx_description
1 polymer ?
#
loop_
_entity_poly.entity_id
_entity_poly.type
_entity_poly.pdbx_seq_one_letter_code
_entity_poly.pdbx_strand_id
1 'polypeptide(L)'
;MATVTARDRLTRLVDLATQESGASRYALVSELAELLLDWPSSYPSPMREPFESLLERAIRDVNSETRRELAERFVGSTEMPVSTLNLLVFDASPETRHAILLRNAASAGTRSSVIELAVNEVALVAAIRKAAREHKAGILACRFGIDDEKAAQILEETSGAMLAVLCKGAGVRRATFSALVVLALPAATADENYRRLAAYDSVAEEGAAAILQQWRAQARTPAHGSEAA
;
A
#
# COMPACT_ATOMS: atom_id res chain seq x y z
N MET A 1 36.47 -14.35 -9.17
CA MET A 1 35.29 -13.56 -9.59
C MET A 1 35.57 -12.12 -9.20
N ALA A 2 35.62 -11.19 -10.17
CA ALA A 2 35.88 -9.79 -9.86
C ALA A 2 34.76 -9.27 -8.95
N THR A 3 35.12 -8.73 -7.78
CA THR A 3 34.18 -8.10 -6.86
C THR A 3 33.66 -6.83 -7.53
N VAL A 4 32.38 -6.81 -7.92
CA VAL A 4 31.71 -5.60 -8.41
C VAL A 4 31.89 -4.53 -7.35
N THR A 5 32.53 -3.42 -7.70
CA THR A 5 32.79 -2.36 -6.72
C THR A 5 31.50 -1.58 -6.43
N ALA A 6 31.44 -0.88 -5.30
CA ALA A 6 30.28 -0.04 -4.97
C ALA A 6 30.00 1.03 -6.05
N ARG A 7 31.07 1.56 -6.63
CA ARG A 7 31.01 2.52 -7.73
C ARG A 7 30.40 1.91 -9.00
N ASP A 8 30.78 0.69 -9.35
CA ASP A 8 30.26 0.02 -10.54
C ASP A 8 28.76 -0.27 -10.39
N ARG A 9 28.34 -0.70 -9.20
CA ARG A 9 26.93 -0.95 -8.89
C ARG A 9 26.10 0.33 -8.90
N LEU A 10 26.63 1.43 -8.35
CA LEU A 10 25.98 2.74 -8.40
C LEU A 10 25.80 3.24 -9.84
N THR A 11 26.85 3.16 -10.65
CA THR A 11 26.79 3.53 -12.08
C THR A 11 25.68 2.76 -12.79
N ARG A 12 25.63 1.44 -12.58
CA ARG A 12 24.59 0.57 -13.15
C ARG A 12 23.18 0.94 -12.70
N LEU A 13 22.97 1.26 -11.42
CA LEU A 13 21.66 1.66 -10.90
C LEU A 13 21.19 3.00 -11.49
N VAL A 14 22.11 3.95 -11.70
CA VAL A 14 21.81 5.21 -12.38
C VAL A 14 21.44 4.96 -13.84
N ASP A 15 22.20 4.12 -14.55
CA ASP A 15 21.90 3.76 -15.93
C ASP A 15 20.52 3.11 -16.06
N LEU A 16 20.16 2.19 -15.14
CA LEU A 16 18.83 1.58 -15.12
C LEU A 16 17.72 2.58 -14.77
N ALA A 17 17.98 3.52 -13.86
CA ALA A 17 17.01 4.54 -13.47
C ALA A 17 16.68 5.53 -14.59
N THR A 18 17.64 5.80 -15.48
CA THR A 18 17.45 6.69 -16.65
C THR A 18 16.73 6.02 -17.82
N GLN A 19 16.65 4.70 -17.85
CA GLN A 19 15.96 3.98 -18.92
C GLN A 19 14.45 3.87 -18.63
N GLU A 20 13.62 4.27 -19.59
CA GLU A 20 12.15 4.24 -19.50
C GLU A 20 11.55 2.95 -20.07
N SER A 21 12.13 1.79 -19.71
CA SER A 21 11.59 0.49 -20.14
C SER A 21 11.13 -0.33 -18.94
N GLY A 22 10.05 -1.11 -19.11
CA GLY A 22 9.56 -1.99 -18.05
C GLY A 22 10.61 -3.02 -17.60
N ALA A 23 11.44 -3.51 -18.53
CA ALA A 23 12.56 -4.39 -18.21
C ALA A 23 13.64 -3.69 -17.36
N SER A 24 13.95 -2.43 -17.68
CA SER A 24 14.90 -1.62 -16.90
C SER A 24 14.36 -1.30 -15.51
N ARG A 25 13.07 -1.02 -15.38
CA ARG A 25 12.40 -0.81 -14.08
C ARG A 25 12.42 -2.07 -13.22
N TYR A 26 12.09 -3.22 -13.79
CA TYR A 26 12.19 -4.51 -13.10
C TYR A 26 13.62 -4.79 -12.63
N ALA A 27 14.62 -4.60 -13.51
CA ALA A 27 16.03 -4.80 -13.17
C ALA A 27 16.48 -3.86 -12.05
N LEU A 28 16.12 -2.58 -12.12
CA LEU A 28 16.42 -1.59 -11.08
C LEU A 28 15.87 -2.04 -9.73
N VAL A 29 14.58 -2.37 -9.68
CA VAL A 29 13.91 -2.77 -8.43
C VAL A 29 14.48 -4.08 -7.90
N SER A 30 14.79 -5.04 -8.77
CA SER A 30 15.39 -6.31 -8.37
C SER A 30 16.79 -6.12 -7.76
N GLU A 31 17.64 -5.30 -8.37
CA GLU A 31 18.99 -5.03 -7.86
C GLU A 31 18.98 -4.24 -6.56
N LEU A 32 18.06 -3.28 -6.41
CA LEU A 32 17.84 -2.54 -5.17
C LEU A 32 17.31 -3.46 -4.07
N ALA A 33 16.36 -4.34 -4.39
CA ALA A 33 15.80 -5.30 -3.46
C ALA A 33 16.87 -6.26 -2.92
N GLU A 34 17.72 -6.79 -3.80
CA GLU A 34 18.85 -7.64 -3.39
C GLU A 34 19.84 -6.88 -2.49
N LEU A 35 20.21 -5.66 -2.87
CA LEU A 35 21.13 -4.85 -2.08
C LEU A 35 20.58 -4.52 -0.69
N LEU A 36 19.29 -4.23 -0.58
CA LEU A 36 18.66 -3.86 0.69
C LEU A 36 18.34 -5.06 1.58
N LEU A 37 18.17 -6.26 1.00
CA LEU A 37 18.02 -7.51 1.74
C LEU A 37 19.36 -8.04 2.27
N ASP A 38 20.45 -7.80 1.55
CA ASP A 38 21.81 -8.19 1.93
C ASP A 38 22.76 -6.99 1.82
N TRP A 39 22.66 -6.09 2.81
CA TRP A 39 23.44 -4.85 2.80
C TRP A 39 24.92 -5.14 3.03
N PRO A 40 25.82 -4.80 2.08
CA PRO A 40 27.23 -5.15 2.21
C PRO A 40 27.87 -4.44 3.40
N SER A 41 28.67 -5.16 4.19
CA SER A 41 29.39 -4.59 5.34
C SER A 41 30.41 -3.51 4.96
N SER A 42 30.81 -3.46 3.68
CA SER A 42 31.67 -2.41 3.13
C SER A 42 30.93 -1.10 2.84
N TYR A 43 29.60 -1.07 2.94
CA TYR A 43 28.79 0.11 2.66
C TYR A 43 28.40 0.80 3.99
N PRO A 44 28.64 2.11 4.14
CA PRO A 44 28.23 2.84 5.34
C PRO A 44 26.72 2.77 5.55
N SER A 45 26.26 2.56 6.79
CA SER A 45 24.82 2.52 7.12
C SER A 45 24.03 3.77 6.65
N PRO A 46 24.56 5.01 6.75
CA PRO A 46 23.85 6.19 6.25
C PRO A 46 23.60 6.19 4.74
N MET A 47 24.33 5.37 3.97
CA MET A 47 24.12 5.25 2.53
C MET A 47 22.86 4.44 2.19
N ARG A 48 22.27 3.72 3.15
CA ARG A 48 21.10 2.86 2.92
C ARG A 48 19.82 3.64 2.59
N GLU A 49 19.53 4.71 3.32
CA GLU A 49 18.30 5.50 3.19
C GLU A 49 18.06 6.07 1.76
N PRO A 50 19.08 6.60 1.06
CA PRO A 50 18.94 6.96 -0.35
C PRO A 50 18.49 5.81 -1.27
N PHE A 51 18.98 4.58 -1.04
CA PHE A 51 18.60 3.41 -1.83
C PHE A 51 17.20 2.92 -1.48
N GLU A 52 16.80 3.01 -0.21
CA GLU A 52 15.42 2.75 0.23
C GLU A 52 14.46 3.72 -0.45
N SER A 53 14.78 5.02 -0.45
CA SER A 53 13.99 6.05 -1.13
C SER A 53 13.89 5.82 -2.64
N LEU A 54 14.99 5.40 -3.28
CA LEU A 54 15.00 5.06 -4.70
C LEU A 54 14.14 3.82 -4.99
N LEU A 55 14.22 2.79 -4.15
CA LEU A 55 13.38 1.60 -4.25
C LEU A 55 11.91 1.95 -4.10
N GLU A 56 11.53 2.74 -3.09
CA GLU A 56 10.14 3.16 -2.88
C GLU A 56 9.57 3.90 -4.09
N ARG A 57 10.39 4.71 -4.76
CA ARG A 57 10.00 5.37 -6.01
C ARG A 57 9.85 4.36 -7.14
N ALA A 58 10.84 3.51 -7.36
CA ALA A 58 10.87 2.56 -8.46
C ALA A 58 9.77 1.47 -8.37
N ILE A 59 9.35 1.11 -7.15
CA ILE A 59 8.22 0.18 -6.91
C ILE A 59 6.92 0.69 -7.55
N ARG A 60 6.71 2.00 -7.63
CA ARG A 60 5.50 2.58 -8.22
C ARG A 60 5.43 2.39 -9.74
N ASP A 61 6.58 2.15 -10.39
CA ASP A 61 6.71 2.06 -11.84
C ASP A 61 6.75 0.60 -12.35
N VAL A 62 6.65 -0.40 -11.46
CA VAL A 62 6.60 -1.82 -11.83
C VAL A 62 5.19 -2.38 -11.76
N ASN A 63 4.93 -3.48 -12.47
CA ASN A 63 3.62 -4.12 -12.52
C ASN A 63 3.24 -4.82 -11.19
N SER A 64 1.97 -5.21 -11.07
CA SER A 64 1.43 -5.87 -9.87
C SER A 64 2.13 -7.19 -9.54
N GLU A 65 2.52 -7.97 -10.55
CA GLU A 65 3.24 -9.22 -10.37
C GLU A 65 4.59 -9.01 -9.69
N THR A 66 5.36 -8.03 -10.15
CA THR A 66 6.65 -7.65 -9.55
C THR A 66 6.44 -7.14 -8.11
N ARG A 67 5.42 -6.31 -7.88
CA ARG A 67 5.12 -5.81 -6.52
C ARG A 67 4.74 -6.94 -5.56
N ARG A 68 3.97 -7.93 -6.02
CA ARG A 68 3.66 -9.14 -5.25
C ARG A 68 4.94 -9.90 -4.89
N GLU A 69 5.83 -10.16 -5.85
CA GLU A 69 7.10 -10.85 -5.57
C GLU A 69 7.97 -10.11 -4.54
N LEU A 70 8.03 -8.78 -4.62
CA LEU A 70 8.75 -7.96 -3.65
C LEU A 70 8.11 -8.05 -2.27
N ALA A 71 6.78 -8.08 -2.17
CA ALA A 71 6.07 -8.21 -0.90
C ALA A 71 6.49 -9.49 -0.19
N GLU A 72 6.47 -10.62 -0.90
CA GLU A 72 6.85 -11.93 -0.38
C GLU A 72 8.32 -11.96 0.07
N ARG A 73 9.21 -11.30 -0.66
CA ARG A 73 10.63 -11.21 -0.30
C ARG A 73 10.88 -10.33 0.91
N PHE A 74 10.20 -9.19 1.01
CA PHE A 74 10.49 -8.17 2.01
C PHE A 74 9.80 -8.40 3.35
N VAL A 75 8.69 -9.13 3.39
CA VAL A 75 7.90 -9.29 4.61
C VAL A 75 8.67 -9.95 5.75
N GLY A 76 9.62 -10.85 5.44
CA GLY A 76 10.48 -11.50 6.42
C GLY A 76 11.65 -10.64 6.92
N SER A 77 11.94 -9.50 6.28
CA SER A 77 13.04 -8.63 6.66
C SER A 77 12.60 -7.62 7.72
N THR A 78 13.17 -7.72 8.92
CA THR A 78 12.94 -6.78 10.02
C THR A 78 13.56 -5.41 9.78
N GLU A 79 14.52 -5.31 8.87
CA GLU A 79 15.21 -4.06 8.51
C GLU A 79 14.46 -3.28 7.41
N MET A 80 13.60 -3.93 6.63
CA MET A 80 12.90 -3.25 5.54
C MET A 80 11.92 -2.20 6.08
N PRO A 81 11.93 -0.93 5.65
CA PRO A 81 11.00 0.06 6.18
C PRO A 81 9.53 -0.33 5.99
N VAL A 82 8.70 -0.01 7.00
CA VAL A 82 7.26 -0.28 6.96
C VAL A 82 6.57 0.54 5.85
N SER A 83 7.09 1.74 5.54
CA SER A 83 6.65 2.56 4.41
C SER A 83 6.75 1.82 3.08
N THR A 84 7.87 1.13 2.83
CA THR A 84 8.11 0.29 1.65
C THR A 84 7.11 -0.87 1.59
N LEU A 85 6.90 -1.59 2.69
CA LEU A 85 5.91 -2.68 2.74
C LEU A 85 4.49 -2.19 2.45
N ASN A 86 4.14 -1.00 2.92
CA ASN A 86 2.82 -0.40 2.69
C ASN A 86 2.57 -0.04 1.22
N LEU A 87 3.61 0.13 0.40
CA LEU A 87 3.46 0.28 -1.06
C LEU A 87 3.05 -1.03 -1.75
N LEU A 88 3.30 -2.17 -1.11
CA LEU A 88 3.11 -3.50 -1.67
C LEU A 88 1.85 -4.20 -1.15
N VAL A 89 1.17 -3.59 -0.16
CA VAL A 89 0.05 -4.22 0.56
C VAL A 89 -1.15 -4.61 -0.32
N PHE A 90 -1.36 -3.88 -1.42
CA PHE A 90 -2.42 -4.18 -2.38
C PHE A 90 -2.14 -5.49 -3.13
N ASP A 91 -0.92 -5.65 -3.67
CA ASP A 91 -0.54 -6.79 -4.50
C ASP A 91 -0.08 -8.02 -3.69
N ALA A 92 0.14 -7.87 -2.38
CA ALA A 92 0.54 -8.96 -1.49
C ALA A 92 -0.48 -10.11 -1.42
N SER A 93 0.01 -11.33 -1.18
CA SER A 93 -0.86 -12.46 -0.80
C SER A 93 -1.62 -12.17 0.51
N PRO A 94 -2.72 -12.87 0.81
CA PRO A 94 -3.44 -12.70 2.07
C PRO A 94 -2.54 -12.86 3.31
N GLU A 95 -1.65 -13.85 3.29
CA GLU A 95 -0.72 -14.15 4.38
C GLU A 95 0.31 -13.03 4.54
N THR A 96 0.90 -12.58 3.44
CA THR A 96 1.89 -11.49 3.45
C THR A 96 1.25 -10.15 3.83
N ARG A 97 0.03 -9.87 3.36
CA ARG A 97 -0.74 -8.69 3.78
C ARG A 97 -1.00 -8.69 5.28
N HIS A 98 -1.37 -9.84 5.84
CA HIS A 98 -1.58 -9.98 7.28
C HIS A 98 -0.29 -9.69 8.06
N ALA A 99 0.85 -10.24 7.63
CA ALA A 99 2.14 -9.96 8.25
C ALA A 99 2.55 -8.48 8.15
N ILE A 100 2.29 -7.81 7.02
CA ILE A 100 2.49 -6.35 6.86
C ILE A 100 1.64 -5.58 7.89
N LEU A 101 0.37 -5.94 8.05
CA LEU A 101 -0.54 -5.30 9.02
C LEU A 101 -0.07 -5.50 10.46
N LEU A 102 0.36 -6.71 10.84
CA LEU A 102 0.92 -6.97 12.17
C LEU A 102 2.17 -6.12 12.43
N ARG A 103 3.04 -5.98 11.44
CA ARG A 103 4.25 -5.17 11.55
C ARG A 103 3.94 -3.68 11.68
N ASN A 104 2.93 -3.19 10.96
CA ASN A 104 2.41 -1.84 11.14
C ASN A 104 1.88 -1.62 12.57
N ALA A 105 1.08 -2.56 13.09
CA ALA A 105 0.54 -2.49 14.45
C ALA A 105 1.66 -2.42 15.50
N ALA A 106 2.69 -3.26 15.37
CA ALA A 106 3.86 -3.23 16.25
C ALA A 106 4.64 -1.90 16.18
N SER A 107 4.64 -1.25 15.01
CA SER A 107 5.34 0.03 14.78
C SER A 107 4.51 1.26 15.18
N ALA A 108 3.21 1.10 15.42
CA ALA A 108 2.30 2.18 15.76
C ALA A 108 2.51 2.74 17.18
N GLY A 109 3.25 2.02 18.04
CA GLY A 109 3.45 2.31 19.47
C GLY A 109 4.07 3.66 19.88
N THR A 110 4.28 4.60 18.95
CA THR A 110 4.88 5.92 19.26
C THR A 110 4.25 7.09 18.50
N ARG A 111 3.18 6.91 17.70
CA ARG A 111 2.64 8.02 16.88
C ARG A 111 1.36 8.63 17.43
N SER A 112 1.57 9.83 17.99
CA SER A 112 0.70 10.98 18.23
C SER A 112 -0.75 10.90 17.73
N SER A 113 -1.66 11.30 18.63
CA SER A 113 -3.07 11.63 18.40
C SER A 113 -3.25 12.62 17.23
N VAL A 114 -3.43 12.09 16.02
CA VAL A 114 -3.96 12.89 14.91
C VAL A 114 -5.46 12.77 14.97
N ILE A 115 -6.17 13.90 14.86
CA ILE A 115 -7.63 13.97 14.84
C ILE A 115 -8.16 12.93 13.85
N GLU A 116 -8.77 11.87 14.38
CA GLU A 116 -9.47 10.90 13.57
C GLU A 116 -10.68 11.59 12.96
N LEU A 117 -10.71 11.65 11.63
CA LEU A 117 -11.89 12.10 10.92
C LEU A 117 -12.99 11.06 11.18
N ALA A 118 -13.87 11.32 12.15
CA ALA A 118 -14.96 10.42 12.47
C ALA A 118 -15.89 10.28 11.26
N VAL A 119 -15.95 9.07 10.70
CA VAL A 119 -16.77 8.79 9.53
C VAL A 119 -18.24 8.71 9.95
N ASN A 120 -19.10 9.56 9.38
CA ASN A 120 -20.54 9.41 9.54
C ASN A 120 -21.02 8.20 8.72
N GLU A 121 -21.04 7.04 9.36
CA GLU A 121 -21.37 5.74 8.74
C GLU A 121 -22.76 5.71 8.08
N VAL A 122 -23.77 6.34 8.71
CA VAL A 122 -25.13 6.38 8.16
C VAL A 122 -25.16 7.17 6.86
N ALA A 123 -24.53 8.34 6.84
CA ALA A 123 -24.42 9.17 5.65
C ALA A 123 -23.59 8.48 4.55
N LEU A 124 -22.53 7.77 4.92
CA LEU A 124 -21.69 7.01 4.00
C LEU A 124 -22.50 5.91 3.29
N VAL A 125 -23.20 5.05 4.05
CA VAL A 125 -24.02 3.97 3.47
C VAL A 125 -25.12 4.54 2.58
N ALA A 126 -25.78 5.61 3.01
CA ALA A 126 -26.80 6.28 2.22
C ALA A 126 -26.26 6.84 0.90
N ALA A 127 -25.06 7.45 0.92
CA ALA A 127 -24.40 7.98 -0.26
C ALA A 127 -24.03 6.86 -1.24
N ILE A 128 -23.37 5.80 -0.76
CA ILE A 128 -22.94 4.66 -1.58
C ILE A 128 -24.13 3.94 -2.21
N ARG A 129 -25.24 3.78 -1.48
CA ARG A 129 -26.47 3.13 -1.99
C ARG A 129 -27.09 3.89 -3.16
N LYS A 130 -27.06 5.22 -3.13
CA LYS A 130 -27.68 6.08 -4.15
C LYS A 130 -26.75 6.34 -5.34
N ALA A 131 -25.45 6.18 -5.15
CA ALA A 131 -24.46 6.48 -6.16
C ALA A 131 -24.40 5.43 -7.27
N ALA A 132 -24.25 5.90 -8.51
CA ALA A 132 -23.80 5.06 -9.62
C ALA A 132 -22.38 4.52 -9.34
N ARG A 133 -22.01 3.41 -9.98
CA ARG A 133 -20.80 2.64 -9.65
C ARG A 133 -19.53 3.48 -9.75
N GLU A 134 -19.43 4.28 -10.79
CA GLU A 134 -18.32 5.18 -11.12
C GLU A 134 -18.08 6.28 -10.07
N HIS A 135 -19.12 6.67 -9.32
CA HIS A 135 -19.01 7.72 -8.29
C HIS A 135 -18.62 7.18 -6.90
N LYS A 136 -18.64 5.86 -6.70
CA LYS A 136 -18.41 5.27 -5.37
C LYS A 136 -16.98 5.47 -4.89
N ALA A 137 -16.01 5.43 -5.80
CA ALA A 137 -14.60 5.70 -5.48
C ALA A 137 -14.44 7.12 -4.91
N GLY A 138 -14.95 8.15 -5.60
CA GLY A 138 -14.88 9.53 -5.11
C GLY A 138 -15.60 9.77 -3.77
N ILE A 139 -16.69 9.04 -3.51
CA ILE A 139 -17.35 9.07 -2.19
C ILE A 139 -16.42 8.50 -1.11
N LEU A 140 -15.77 7.37 -1.35
CA LEU A 140 -14.80 6.80 -0.39
C LEU A 140 -13.60 7.73 -0.22
N ALA A 141 -13.02 8.23 -1.31
CA ALA A 141 -11.90 9.17 -1.29
C ALA A 141 -12.20 10.37 -0.37
N CYS A 142 -13.33 11.04 -0.61
CA CYS A 142 -13.78 12.18 0.20
C CYS A 142 -14.04 11.81 1.67
N ARG A 143 -14.70 10.68 1.94
CA ARG A 143 -15.11 10.30 3.30
C ARG A 143 -13.97 9.81 4.17
N PHE A 144 -12.96 9.19 3.56
CA PHE A 144 -11.81 8.64 4.27
C PHE A 144 -10.57 9.54 4.18
N GLY A 145 -10.57 10.54 3.30
CA GLY A 145 -9.45 11.48 3.11
C GLY A 145 -8.27 10.85 2.36
N ILE A 146 -8.56 9.97 1.41
CA ILE A 146 -7.56 9.29 0.56
C ILE A 146 -7.71 9.76 -0.90
N ASP A 147 -6.70 9.50 -1.73
CA ASP A 147 -6.76 9.80 -3.16
C ASP A 147 -7.81 8.96 -3.90
N ASP A 148 -8.39 9.53 -4.97
CA ASP A 148 -9.36 8.86 -5.84
C ASP A 148 -8.81 7.56 -6.44
N GLU A 149 -7.54 7.56 -6.83
CA GLU A 149 -6.87 6.36 -7.37
C GLU A 149 -6.82 5.23 -6.32
N LYS A 150 -6.45 5.54 -5.07
CA LYS A 150 -6.47 4.54 -3.99
C LYS A 150 -7.89 4.05 -3.72
N ALA A 151 -8.88 4.94 -3.71
CA ALA A 151 -10.27 4.55 -3.51
C ALA A 151 -10.80 3.65 -4.63
N ALA A 152 -10.39 3.89 -5.88
CA ALA A 152 -10.71 3.03 -7.01
C ALA A 152 -10.04 1.66 -6.86
N GLN A 153 -8.74 1.61 -6.57
CA GLN A 153 -8.00 0.36 -6.31
C GLN A 153 -8.65 -0.48 -5.21
N ILE A 154 -9.13 0.14 -4.13
CA ILE A 154 -9.84 -0.55 -3.04
C ILE A 154 -11.14 -1.20 -3.53
N LEU A 155 -11.86 -0.58 -4.45
CA LEU A 155 -13.11 -1.12 -5.00
C LEU A 155 -12.89 -2.16 -6.10
N GLU A 156 -11.75 -2.09 -6.80
CA GLU A 156 -11.32 -3.09 -7.78
C GLU A 156 -10.79 -4.36 -7.12
N GLU A 157 -10.24 -4.24 -5.91
CA GLU A 157 -9.80 -5.37 -5.08
C GLU A 157 -11.02 -6.15 -4.53
N THR A 158 -11.37 -7.25 -5.20
CA THR A 158 -12.63 -7.97 -4.95
C THR A 158 -12.62 -8.90 -3.74
N SER A 159 -11.48 -9.15 -3.09
CA SER A 159 -11.47 -9.96 -1.86
C SER A 159 -12.07 -9.22 -0.67
N GLY A 160 -12.24 -7.89 -0.76
CA GLY A 160 -12.76 -7.06 0.32
C GLY A 160 -11.75 -6.81 1.44
N ALA A 161 -10.53 -7.33 1.32
CA ALA A 161 -9.48 -7.14 2.31
C ALA A 161 -9.05 -5.67 2.39
N MET A 162 -8.89 -4.98 1.26
CA MET A 162 -8.48 -3.59 1.27
C MET A 162 -9.61 -2.64 1.74
N LEU A 163 -10.86 -3.01 1.47
CA LEU A 163 -12.01 -2.30 2.05
C LEU A 163 -12.11 -2.52 3.57
N ALA A 164 -11.75 -3.71 4.06
CA ALA A 164 -11.67 -4.00 5.49
C ALA A 164 -10.56 -3.18 6.17
N VAL A 165 -9.37 -3.08 5.55
CA VAL A 165 -8.28 -2.20 6.01
C VAL A 165 -8.75 -0.75 6.08
N LEU A 166 -9.40 -0.23 5.03
CA LEU A 166 -9.94 1.12 5.03
C LEU A 166 -10.93 1.35 6.17
N CYS A 167 -11.87 0.41 6.38
CA CYS A 167 -12.89 0.54 7.41
C CYS A 167 -12.31 0.46 8.82
N LYS A 168 -11.50 -0.56 9.11
CA LYS A 168 -10.88 -0.72 10.43
C LYS A 168 -9.94 0.42 10.77
N GLY A 169 -9.12 0.86 9.83
CA GLY A 169 -8.22 2.00 10.06
C GLY A 169 -8.93 3.32 10.34
N ALA A 170 -10.23 3.42 10.02
CA ALA A 170 -11.07 4.59 10.30
C ALA A 170 -12.06 4.36 11.46
N GLY A 171 -11.98 3.24 12.17
CA GLY A 171 -12.92 2.89 13.24
C GLY A 171 -14.36 2.61 12.76
N VAL A 172 -14.56 2.32 11.47
CA VAL A 172 -15.88 2.03 10.89
C VAL A 172 -16.34 0.65 11.33
N ARG A 173 -17.53 0.55 11.92
CA ARG A 173 -18.06 -0.70 12.47
C ARG A 173 -18.28 -1.79 11.42
N ARG A 174 -18.22 -3.05 11.88
CA ARG A 174 -18.48 -4.27 11.12
C ARG A 174 -19.77 -4.22 10.27
N ALA A 175 -20.86 -3.73 10.84
CA ALA A 175 -22.15 -3.65 10.14
C ALA A 175 -22.11 -2.71 8.93
N THR A 176 -21.41 -1.59 9.06
CA THR A 176 -21.22 -0.62 7.97
C THR A 176 -20.30 -1.19 6.90
N PHE A 177 -19.19 -1.83 7.29
CA PHE A 177 -18.36 -2.58 6.35
C PHE A 177 -19.18 -3.61 5.56
N SER A 178 -20.02 -4.41 6.22
CA SER A 178 -20.87 -5.40 5.54
C SER A 178 -21.80 -4.75 4.51
N ALA A 179 -22.39 -3.60 4.84
CA ALA A 179 -23.21 -2.84 3.90
C ALA A 179 -22.38 -2.32 2.71
N LEU A 180 -21.16 -1.86 2.94
CA LEU A 180 -20.25 -1.40 1.88
C LEU A 180 -19.82 -2.55 0.96
N VAL A 181 -19.54 -3.74 1.49
CA VAL A 181 -19.23 -4.93 0.66
C VAL A 181 -20.36 -5.22 -0.31
N VAL A 182 -21.60 -5.24 0.17
CA VAL A 182 -22.78 -5.56 -0.66
C VAL A 182 -23.11 -4.44 -1.65
N LEU A 183 -22.94 -3.18 -1.25
CA LEU A 183 -23.35 -2.04 -2.06
C LEU A 183 -22.26 -1.54 -3.00
N ALA A 184 -20.99 -1.63 -2.63
CA ALA A 184 -19.89 -0.99 -3.35
C ALA A 184 -19.10 -1.96 -4.25
N LEU A 185 -18.90 -3.20 -3.81
CA LEU A 185 -18.18 -4.19 -4.60
C LEU A 185 -19.08 -4.82 -5.68
N PRO A 186 -18.49 -5.43 -6.72
CA PRO A 186 -19.26 -6.14 -7.74
C PRO A 186 -20.10 -7.27 -7.15
N ALA A 187 -21.25 -7.54 -7.76
CA ALA A 187 -22.09 -8.68 -7.37
C ALA A 187 -21.29 -9.98 -7.38
N ALA A 188 -21.54 -10.83 -6.39
CA ALA A 188 -20.79 -12.05 -6.14
C ALA A 188 -21.71 -13.15 -5.60
N THR A 189 -21.21 -14.38 -5.61
CA THR A 189 -21.92 -15.52 -5.01
C THR A 189 -22.03 -15.37 -3.50
N ALA A 190 -22.92 -16.14 -2.86
CA ALA A 190 -23.02 -16.17 -1.41
C ALA A 190 -21.67 -16.50 -0.74
N ASP A 191 -20.98 -17.54 -1.23
CA ASP A 191 -19.69 -17.99 -0.69
C ASP A 191 -18.59 -16.92 -0.83
N GLU A 192 -18.57 -16.20 -1.95
CA GLU A 192 -17.63 -15.10 -2.14
C GLU A 192 -17.96 -13.91 -1.22
N ASN A 193 -19.24 -13.56 -1.05
CA ASN A 193 -19.65 -12.56 -0.08
C ASN A 193 -19.27 -12.97 1.35
N TYR A 194 -19.45 -14.23 1.76
CA TYR A 194 -19.00 -14.70 3.07
C TYR A 194 -17.50 -14.53 3.27
N ARG A 195 -16.68 -14.87 2.26
CA ARG A 195 -15.22 -14.65 2.30
C ARG A 195 -14.86 -13.17 2.42
N ARG A 196 -15.48 -12.30 1.61
CA ARG A 196 -15.29 -10.85 1.70
C ARG A 196 -15.63 -10.30 3.07
N LEU A 197 -16.74 -10.78 3.63
CA LEU A 197 -17.18 -10.35 4.95
C LEU A 197 -16.17 -10.78 6.02
N ALA A 198 -15.65 -12.01 5.96
CA ALA A 198 -14.67 -12.52 6.93
C ALA A 198 -13.35 -11.73 6.95
N ALA A 199 -13.00 -11.02 5.87
CA ALA A 199 -11.79 -10.21 5.78
C ALA A 199 -11.74 -9.08 6.83
N TYR A 200 -12.89 -8.57 7.29
CA TYR A 200 -12.91 -7.57 8.37
C TYR A 200 -12.34 -8.12 9.67
N ASP A 201 -12.64 -9.38 9.97
CA ASP A 201 -12.33 -9.98 11.26
C ASP A 201 -10.83 -10.35 11.36
N SER A 202 -10.13 -10.52 10.22
CA SER A 202 -8.70 -10.88 10.16
C SER A 202 -7.73 -9.68 10.16
N VAL A 203 -8.22 -8.46 9.94
CA VAL A 203 -7.39 -7.25 9.86
C VAL A 203 -7.15 -6.67 11.27
N ALA A 204 -5.90 -6.41 11.65
CA ALA A 204 -5.60 -5.70 12.90
C ALA A 204 -5.92 -4.20 12.78
N GLU A 205 -6.57 -3.62 13.80
CA GLU A 205 -7.05 -2.23 13.76
C GLU A 205 -5.90 -1.22 13.72
N GLU A 206 -4.90 -1.39 14.59
CA GLU A 206 -3.75 -0.51 14.69
C GLU A 206 -2.90 -0.54 13.40
N GLY A 207 -2.75 -1.73 12.82
CA GLY A 207 -2.07 -1.92 11.55
C GLY A 207 -2.79 -1.23 10.39
N ALA A 208 -4.11 -1.38 10.34
CA ALA A 208 -4.95 -0.72 9.36
C ALA A 208 -4.96 0.81 9.51
N ALA A 209 -4.98 1.31 10.75
CA ALA A 209 -4.90 2.74 11.05
C ALA A 209 -3.59 3.35 10.54
N ALA A 210 -2.45 2.67 10.76
CA ALA A 210 -1.16 3.13 10.25
C ALA A 210 -1.14 3.24 8.72
N ILE A 211 -1.68 2.25 8.01
CA ILE A 211 -1.81 2.26 6.55
C ILE A 211 -2.70 3.42 6.09
N LEU A 212 -3.86 3.60 6.72
CA LEU A 212 -4.78 4.68 6.37
C LEU A 212 -4.15 6.07 6.56
N GLN A 213 -3.38 6.25 7.64
CA GLN A 213 -2.65 7.51 7.87
C GLN A 213 -1.61 7.76 6.78
N GLN A 214 -0.91 6.72 6.31
CA GLN A 214 0.01 6.84 5.18
C GLN A 214 -0.72 7.24 3.89
N TRP A 215 -1.86 6.62 3.58
CA TRP A 215 -2.65 7.01 2.40
C TRP A 215 -3.15 8.46 2.47
N ARG A 216 -3.59 8.91 3.66
CA ARG A 216 -3.97 10.31 3.91
C ARG A 216 -2.80 11.27 3.75
N ALA A 217 -1.61 10.90 4.23
CA ALA A 217 -0.41 11.71 4.10
C ALA A 217 0.03 11.84 2.63
N GLN A 218 -0.09 10.77 1.85
CA GLN A 218 0.16 10.80 0.40
C GLN A 218 -0.83 11.72 -0.32
N ALA A 219 -2.11 11.67 0.04
CA ALA A 219 -3.14 12.50 -0.59
C ALA A 219 -2.96 14.01 -0.34
N ARG A 220 -2.32 14.37 0.78
CA ARG A 220 -1.98 15.76 1.11
C ARG A 220 -0.73 16.27 0.40
N THR A 221 0.08 15.37 -0.14
CA THR A 221 1.33 15.70 -0.82
C THR A 221 1.06 15.65 -2.32
N PRO A 222 0.66 16.76 -2.96
CA PRO A 222 0.47 16.76 -4.41
C PRO A 222 1.79 16.35 -5.07
N ALA A 223 1.72 15.42 -6.02
CA ALA A 223 2.87 15.06 -6.85
C ALA A 223 3.46 16.34 -7.42
N HIS A 224 4.71 16.66 -7.09
CA HIS A 224 5.46 17.71 -7.77
C HIS A 224 5.60 17.32 -9.24
N GLY A 225 4.67 17.79 -10.08
CA GLY A 225 4.60 17.39 -11.48
C GLY A 225 3.34 17.81 -12.24
N SER A 226 2.65 18.89 -11.83
CA SER A 226 1.73 19.61 -12.73
C SER A 226 2.07 21.09 -12.64
N GLU A 227 3.14 21.46 -13.33
CA GLU A 227 3.25 22.83 -13.82
C GLU A 227 2.10 23.05 -14.80
N ALA A 228 1.29 24.06 -14.49
CA ALA A 228 0.33 24.62 -15.41
C ALA A 228 1.06 25.07 -16.68
N ALA A 229 0.64 24.51 -17.81
CA ALA A 229 0.80 25.09 -19.14
C ALA A 229 -0.59 25.14 -19.78
#